data_AF-B2KB68-F1
#
_entry.id   AF-B2KB68-F1
#
_cell.length_a   1.000
_cell.length_b   1.000
_cell.length_c   1.000
_cell.angle_alpha   90.00
_cell.angle_beta   90.00
_cell.angle_gamma   90.00
#
_symmetry.space_group_name_H-M   'P 1'
#
loop_
_entity.id
_entity.type
_entity.pdbx_description
1 polymer ?
#
loop_
_entity_poly.entity_id
_entity_poly.type
_entity_poly.pdbx_seq_one_letter_code
_entity_poly.pdbx_strand_id
1 'polypeptide(L)'
;MKKGFTLIELLVVVLIIGILAAIALPQYLKAVEKSRAAEAWVIIKNMHDALERTRLNSGVYANDFEVLDITFQADEDASLKHSDDVTNPIKTKTFVFHLTNECITAERVPDRTKYALRQYLTEGANALRKGTRGCVAYDDKNAEICESMAGDLSGTESGAYYYMLQ
;
A
#
# COMPACT_ATOMS: atom_id res chain seq x y z
N MET A 1 35.33 -26.56 39.73
CA MET A 1 34.02 -25.99 40.10
C MET A 1 33.50 -25.19 38.91
N LYS A 2 32.38 -25.60 38.29
CA LYS A 2 31.75 -24.83 37.21
C LYS A 2 31.02 -23.64 37.86
N LYS A 3 31.41 -22.40 37.52
CA LYS A 3 30.65 -21.21 37.90
C LYS A 3 29.29 -21.27 37.18
N GLY A 4 28.22 -21.43 37.96
CA GLY A 4 26.85 -21.33 37.44
C GLY A 4 26.45 -19.87 37.27
N PHE A 5 25.63 -19.58 36.26
CA PHE A 5 24.97 -18.28 36.12
C PHE A 5 24.08 -18.00 37.33
N THR A 6 24.06 -16.76 37.79
CA THR A 6 23.17 -16.35 38.88
C THR A 6 21.77 -16.04 38.35
N LEU A 7 20.74 -16.29 39.17
CA LEU A 7 19.36 -15.93 38.83
C LEU A 7 19.19 -14.41 38.63
N ILE A 8 19.96 -13.61 39.38
CA ILE A 8 19.92 -12.15 39.27
C ILE A 8 20.52 -11.65 37.94
N GLU A 9 21.58 -12.29 37.43
CA GLU A 9 22.13 -11.97 36.11
C GLU A 9 21.08 -12.21 35.00
N LEU A 10 20.39 -13.35 35.04
CA LEU A 10 19.35 -13.62 34.05
C LEU A 10 18.15 -12.67 34.17
N LEU A 11 17.78 -12.26 35.39
CA LEU A 11 16.68 -11.33 35.60
C LEU A 11 16.98 -9.95 34.99
N VAL A 12 18.19 -9.42 35.21
CA VAL A 12 18.60 -8.12 34.65
C VAL A 12 18.66 -8.18 33.12
N VAL A 13 19.14 -9.28 32.55
CA VAL A 13 19.21 -9.44 31.08
C VAL A 13 17.81 -9.44 30.45
N VAL A 14 16.87 -10.20 31.00
CA VAL A 14 15.48 -10.23 30.48
C VAL A 14 14.81 -8.87 30.64
N LEU A 15 15.07 -8.15 31.74
CA LEU A 15 14.58 -6.79 31.95
C LEU A 15 15.08 -5.83 30.86
N ILE A 16 16.37 -5.85 30.54
CA ILE A 16 16.94 -4.99 29.49
C ILE A 16 16.35 -5.35 28.11
N ILE A 17 16.26 -6.64 27.76
CA ILE A 17 15.67 -7.09 26.50
C ILE A 17 14.20 -6.66 26.39
N GLY A 18 13.44 -6.72 27.50
CA GLY A 18 12.05 -6.27 27.54
C GLY A 18 11.88 -4.79 27.19
N ILE A 19 12.75 -3.92 27.73
CA ILE A 19 12.71 -2.47 27.44
C ILE A 19 13.05 -2.20 25.97
N LEU A 20 14.10 -2.85 25.44
CA LEU A 20 14.51 -2.69 24.04
C LEU A 20 13.42 -3.17 23.08
N ALA A 21 12.80 -4.32 23.37
CA ALA A 21 11.73 -4.89 22.54
C ALA A 21 10.49 -3.98 22.48
N ALA A 22 10.12 -3.33 23.59
CA ALA A 22 8.97 -2.43 23.65
C ALA A 22 9.09 -1.23 22.70
N ILE A 23 10.31 -0.69 22.55
CA ILE A 23 10.59 0.45 21.65
C ILE A 23 10.80 -0.03 20.21
N ALA A 24 11.52 -1.14 20.02
CA ALA A 24 11.90 -1.62 18.70
C ALA A 24 10.72 -2.20 17.90
N LEU A 25 9.78 -2.87 18.55
CA LEU A 25 8.67 -3.56 17.87
C LEU A 25 7.76 -2.63 17.03
N PRO A 26 7.24 -1.50 17.54
CA PRO A 26 6.39 -0.62 16.72
C PRO A 26 7.15 -0.03 15.52
N GLN A 27 8.43 0.32 15.69
CA GLN A 27 9.27 0.82 14.61
C GLN A 27 9.51 -0.25 13.54
N TYR A 28 9.76 -1.50 13.97
CA TYR A 28 9.91 -2.64 13.06
C TYR A 28 8.64 -2.87 12.24
N LEU A 29 7.46 -2.83 12.86
CA LEU A 29 6.18 -2.99 12.15
C LEU A 29 5.95 -1.89 11.10
N LYS A 30 6.28 -0.63 11.42
CA LYS A 30 6.20 0.48 10.47
C LYS A 30 7.15 0.28 9.28
N ALA A 31 8.38 -0.18 9.54
CA ALA A 31 9.36 -0.48 8.49
C ALA A 31 8.90 -1.61 7.55
N VAL A 32 8.32 -2.68 8.11
CA VAL A 32 7.73 -3.78 7.33
C VAL A 32 6.59 -3.28 6.44
N GLU A 33 5.69 -2.46 6.97
CA GLU A 33 4.58 -1.90 6.18
C GLU A 33 5.07 -0.97 5.07
N LYS A 34 6.12 -0.16 5.32
CA LYS A 34 6.75 0.66 4.28
C LYS A 34 7.37 -0.20 3.17
N SER A 35 7.99 -1.33 3.52
CA SER A 35 8.51 -2.28 2.53
C SER A 35 7.40 -2.86 1.65
N ARG A 36 6.28 -3.25 2.25
CA ARG A 36 5.10 -3.76 1.52
C ARG A 36 4.50 -2.71 0.59
N ALA A 37 4.41 -1.46 1.04
CA ALA A 37 3.94 -0.36 0.20
C ALA A 37 4.91 -0.09 -0.96
N ALA A 38 6.22 -0.18 -0.75
CA ALA A 38 7.22 -0.06 -1.82
C ALA A 38 7.07 -1.16 -2.87
N GLU A 39 6.82 -2.41 -2.45
CA GLU A 39 6.50 -3.52 -3.37
C GLU A 39 5.21 -3.22 -4.18
N ALA A 40 4.16 -2.71 -3.51
CA ALA A 40 2.93 -2.32 -4.19
C ALA A 40 3.17 -1.20 -5.21
N TRP A 41 4.02 -0.22 -4.92
CA TRP A 41 4.38 0.84 -5.87
C TRP A 41 5.08 0.31 -7.12
N VAL A 42 5.88 -0.76 -7.01
CA VAL A 42 6.49 -1.42 -8.17
C VAL A 42 5.41 -2.05 -9.05
N ILE A 43 4.43 -2.72 -8.44
CA ILE A 43 3.29 -3.32 -9.16
C ILE A 43 2.46 -2.23 -9.85
N ILE A 44 2.12 -1.16 -9.13
CA ILE A 44 1.39 0.00 -9.67
C ILE A 44 2.13 0.63 -10.85
N LYS A 45 3.46 0.75 -10.75
CA LYS A 45 4.29 1.29 -11.84
C LYS A 45 4.19 0.41 -13.09
N ASN A 46 4.34 -0.90 -12.93
CA ASN A 46 4.24 -1.85 -14.05
C ASN A 46 2.85 -1.80 -14.71
N MET A 47 1.79 -1.65 -13.89
CA MET A 47 0.42 -1.43 -14.37
C MET A 47 0.31 -0.12 -15.15
N HIS A 48 0.84 0.98 -14.62
CA HIS A 48 0.81 2.28 -15.28
C HIS A 48 1.52 2.25 -16.64
N ASP A 49 2.69 1.62 -16.71
CA ASP A 49 3.44 1.48 -17.96
C ASP A 49 2.71 0.60 -18.99
N ALA A 50 2.01 -0.46 -18.55
CA ALA A 50 1.16 -1.27 -19.42
C ALA A 50 -0.07 -0.48 -19.92
N LEU A 51 -0.70 0.29 -19.04
CA LEU A 51 -1.84 1.14 -19.36
C LEU A 51 -1.47 2.25 -20.34
N GLU A 52 -0.29 2.86 -20.21
CA GLU A 52 0.20 3.82 -21.20
C GLU A 52 0.35 3.16 -22.57
N ARG A 53 0.90 1.94 -22.64
CA ARG A 53 1.03 1.20 -23.91
C ARG A 53 -0.34 0.92 -24.54
N THR A 54 -1.31 0.47 -23.76
CA THR A 54 -2.68 0.25 -24.26
C THR A 54 -3.34 1.55 -24.71
N ARG A 55 -3.17 2.63 -23.95
CA ARG A 55 -3.72 3.96 -24.29
C ARG A 55 -3.16 4.50 -25.60
N LEU A 56 -1.90 4.25 -25.92
CA LEU A 56 -1.32 4.66 -27.20
C LEU A 56 -2.01 3.99 -28.40
N ASN A 57 -2.64 2.82 -28.20
CA ASN A 57 -3.39 2.11 -29.23
C ASN A 57 -4.89 2.47 -29.25
N SER A 58 -5.54 2.53 -28.08
CA SER A 58 -7.00 2.73 -27.95
C SER A 58 -7.43 4.18 -27.72
N GLY A 59 -6.49 5.08 -27.39
CA GLY A 59 -6.76 6.46 -27.01
C GLY A 59 -7.26 6.66 -25.58
N VAL A 60 -7.63 5.59 -24.87
CA VAL A 60 -8.19 5.61 -23.51
C VAL A 60 -7.49 4.61 -22.59
N TYR A 61 -7.48 4.87 -21.29
CA TYR A 61 -7.01 3.88 -20.32
C TYR A 61 -7.97 2.70 -20.24
N ALA A 62 -7.42 1.49 -20.14
CA ALA A 62 -8.21 0.31 -19.84
C ALA A 62 -8.64 0.35 -18.37
N ASN A 63 -9.87 -0.08 -18.10
CA ASN A 63 -10.37 -0.41 -16.78
C ASN A 63 -10.26 -1.90 -16.46
N ASP A 64 -9.88 -2.75 -17.42
CA ASP A 64 -9.76 -4.19 -17.20
C ASP A 64 -8.28 -4.63 -17.21
N PHE A 65 -7.93 -5.49 -16.27
CA PHE A 65 -6.61 -6.11 -16.17
C PHE A 65 -6.35 -7.12 -17.28
N GLU A 66 -7.38 -7.76 -17.85
CA GLU A 66 -7.21 -8.74 -18.93
C GLU A 66 -6.63 -8.14 -20.22
N VAL A 67 -6.84 -6.83 -20.42
CA VAL A 67 -6.32 -6.09 -21.59
C VAL A 67 -4.84 -5.70 -21.40
N LEU A 68 -4.30 -5.86 -20.19
CA LEU A 68 -2.92 -5.53 -19.90
C LEU A 68 -2.01 -6.72 -20.21
N ASP A 69 -1.00 -6.50 -21.06
CA ASP A 69 0.05 -7.48 -21.37
C ASP A 69 1.09 -7.57 -20.22
N ILE A 70 0.62 -7.97 -19.04
CA ILE A 70 1.42 -8.17 -17.82
C ILE A 70 0.86 -9.36 -17.04
N THR A 71 1.75 -10.19 -16.51
CA THR A 71 1.38 -11.32 -15.66
C THR A 71 1.57 -10.97 -14.19
N PHE A 72 0.57 -11.30 -13.37
CA PHE A 72 0.64 -11.12 -11.92
C PHE A 72 0.65 -12.47 -11.23
N GLN A 73 1.45 -12.60 -10.18
CA GLN A 73 1.29 -13.69 -9.21
C GLN A 73 0.15 -13.31 -8.27
N ALA A 74 -1.08 -13.56 -8.71
CA ALA A 74 -2.26 -13.48 -7.85
C ALA A 74 -2.20 -14.64 -6.83
N ASP A 75 -2.69 -14.37 -5.62
CA ASP A 75 -2.94 -15.45 -4.66
C ASP A 75 -4.13 -16.28 -5.17
N GLU A 76 -4.10 -17.61 -5.07
CA GLU A 76 -5.03 -18.52 -5.80
C GLU A 76 -6.52 -18.31 -5.45
N ASP A 77 -6.82 -17.61 -4.35
CA ASP A 77 -8.17 -17.24 -3.87
C ASP A 77 -8.58 -15.77 -4.20
N ALA A 78 -7.86 -15.12 -5.12
CA ALA A 78 -7.95 -13.68 -5.39
C ALA A 78 -8.88 -13.26 -6.53
N SER A 79 -9.51 -14.19 -7.24
CA SER A 79 -10.53 -13.85 -8.24
C SER A 79 -11.84 -13.48 -7.54
N LEU A 80 -11.83 -12.40 -6.75
CA LEU A 80 -13.04 -11.76 -6.26
C LEU A 80 -13.76 -11.18 -7.47
N LYS A 81 -14.63 -11.97 -8.10
CA LYS A 81 -15.64 -11.44 -9.01
C LYS A 81 -16.59 -10.59 -8.18
N HIS A 82 -16.32 -9.29 -8.11
CA HIS A 82 -17.31 -8.36 -7.59
C HIS A 82 -18.40 -8.22 -8.66
N SER A 83 -19.61 -8.66 -8.32
CA SER A 83 -20.74 -8.83 -9.24
C SER A 83 -21.19 -7.54 -9.92
N ASP A 84 -20.86 -6.36 -9.37
CA ASP A 84 -21.56 -5.12 -9.73
C ASP A 84 -20.61 -3.96 -10.10
N ASP A 85 -19.32 -4.20 -10.30
CA ASP A 85 -18.39 -3.17 -10.79
C ASP A 85 -17.42 -3.76 -11.82
N VAL A 86 -17.15 -3.01 -12.89
CA VAL A 86 -16.58 -3.47 -14.17
C VAL A 86 -15.08 -3.81 -14.09
N THR A 87 -14.57 -4.29 -12.95
CA THR A 87 -13.16 -4.61 -12.76
C THR A 87 -12.97 -5.94 -12.04
N ASN A 88 -12.14 -6.82 -12.60
CA ASN A 88 -11.63 -8.01 -11.91
C ASN A 88 -10.45 -7.58 -11.02
N PRO A 89 -10.62 -7.28 -9.72
CA PRO A 89 -9.51 -6.84 -8.89
C PRO A 89 -8.45 -7.94 -8.78
N ILE A 90 -7.18 -7.55 -8.77
CA ILE A 90 -6.08 -8.48 -8.52
C ILE A 90 -5.74 -8.44 -7.04
N LYS A 91 -5.94 -9.54 -6.33
CA LYS A 91 -5.55 -9.65 -4.93
C LYS A 91 -4.22 -10.41 -4.79
N THR A 92 -3.34 -9.80 -4.03
CA THR A 92 -2.11 -10.40 -3.50
C THR A 92 -2.32 -10.69 -2.01
N LYS A 93 -1.32 -11.30 -1.38
CA LYS A 93 -1.34 -11.54 0.07
C LYS A 93 -1.52 -10.27 0.92
N THR A 94 -1.08 -9.11 0.41
CA THR A 94 -1.00 -7.86 1.18
C THR A 94 -1.87 -6.73 0.63
N PHE A 95 -2.15 -6.72 -0.68
CA PHE A 95 -2.93 -5.67 -1.34
C PHE A 95 -3.94 -6.24 -2.33
N VAL A 96 -5.07 -5.54 -2.48
CA VAL A 96 -6.01 -5.69 -3.60
C VAL A 96 -5.82 -4.51 -4.53
N PHE A 97 -5.62 -4.79 -5.80
CA PHE A 97 -5.45 -3.79 -6.85
C PHE A 97 -6.76 -3.62 -7.61
N HIS A 98 -7.20 -2.38 -7.71
CA HIS A 98 -8.34 -1.93 -8.50
C HIS A 98 -7.85 -1.02 -9.61
N LEU A 99 -8.49 -1.13 -10.76
CA LEU A 99 -8.18 -0.34 -11.93
C LEU A 99 -9.42 0.46 -12.32
N THR A 100 -9.25 1.73 -12.65
CA THR A 100 -10.31 2.53 -13.25
C THR A 100 -9.71 3.34 -14.39
N ASN A 101 -10.57 4.01 -15.18
CA ASN A 101 -10.09 4.90 -16.24
C ASN A 101 -9.35 6.14 -15.70
N GLU A 102 -9.45 6.41 -14.39
CA GLU A 102 -8.90 7.61 -13.74
C GLU A 102 -7.72 7.30 -12.82
N CYS A 103 -7.68 6.13 -12.19
CA CYS A 103 -6.64 5.77 -11.24
C CYS A 103 -6.40 4.26 -11.13
N ILE A 104 -5.17 3.92 -10.75
CA ILE A 104 -4.84 2.61 -10.16
C ILE A 104 -4.89 2.77 -8.65
N THR A 105 -5.60 1.88 -7.96
CA THR A 105 -5.68 1.87 -6.49
C THR A 105 -5.17 0.55 -5.96
N ALA A 106 -4.32 0.58 -4.93
CA ALA A 106 -3.90 -0.60 -4.18
C ALA A 106 -4.34 -0.47 -2.72
N GLU A 107 -5.31 -1.29 -2.32
CA GLU A 107 -5.90 -1.29 -0.98
C GLU A 107 -5.27 -2.38 -0.11
N ARG A 108 -4.88 -2.03 1.12
CA ARG A 108 -4.17 -2.94 2.03
C ARG A 108 -5.13 -3.97 2.69
N VAL A 109 -4.75 -5.27 2.70
CA VAL A 109 -5.53 -6.40 3.28
C VAL A 109 -4.72 -7.17 4.35
N PRO A 110 -5.13 -7.39 5.63
CA PRO A 110 -6.50 -7.30 6.18
C PRO A 110 -6.70 -6.42 7.46
N ASP A 111 -7.97 -6.04 7.66
CA ASP A 111 -8.73 -5.62 8.87
C ASP A 111 -8.31 -4.44 9.78
N ARG A 112 -7.05 -4.06 9.91
CA ARG A 112 -6.66 -2.92 10.79
C ARG A 112 -5.85 -1.82 10.12
N THR A 113 -5.49 -2.03 8.87
CA THR A 113 -4.65 -1.13 8.10
C THR A 113 -5.48 -0.61 6.96
N LYS A 114 -6.20 0.50 7.19
CA LYS A 114 -7.04 1.14 6.20
C LYS A 114 -6.24 2.26 5.56
N TYR A 115 -5.34 1.90 4.66
CA TYR A 115 -4.81 2.84 3.68
C TYR A 115 -4.83 2.25 2.28
N ALA A 116 -4.86 3.14 1.30
CA ALA A 116 -4.78 2.82 -0.11
C ALA A 116 -3.72 3.67 -0.79
N LEU A 117 -2.95 3.08 -1.70
CA LEU A 117 -2.05 3.80 -2.58
C LEU A 117 -2.79 4.10 -3.88
N ARG A 118 -2.60 5.30 -4.42
CA ARG A 118 -3.27 5.74 -5.66
C ARG A 118 -2.29 6.31 -6.66
N GLN A 119 -2.42 5.91 -7.92
CA GLN A 119 -1.70 6.48 -9.05
C GLN A 119 -2.73 7.02 -10.04
N TYR A 120 -2.77 8.34 -10.19
CA TYR A 120 -3.71 9.01 -11.09
C TYR A 120 -3.22 8.88 -12.53
N LEU A 121 -4.12 8.45 -13.42
CA LEU A 121 -3.88 8.20 -14.83
C LEU A 121 -4.25 9.41 -15.69
N THR A 122 -5.32 10.11 -15.32
CA THR A 122 -5.80 11.31 -16.00
C THR A 122 -5.61 12.54 -15.13
N GLU A 123 -5.60 13.72 -15.76
CA GLU A 123 -5.78 14.97 -15.04
C GLU A 123 -7.24 15.05 -14.59
N GLY A 124 -7.50 14.68 -13.34
CA GLY A 124 -8.85 14.68 -12.77
C GLY A 124 -9.36 16.09 -12.45
N ALA A 125 -10.64 16.19 -12.06
CA ALA A 125 -11.31 17.45 -11.68
C ALA A 125 -10.61 18.24 -10.55
N ASN A 126 -9.70 17.61 -9.81
CA ASN A 126 -8.97 18.18 -8.68
C ASN A 126 -7.61 18.81 -9.05
N ALA A 127 -7.37 19.13 -10.34
CA ALA A 127 -6.13 19.73 -10.85
C ALA A 127 -4.85 18.92 -10.56
N LEU A 128 -4.99 17.62 -10.27
CA LEU A 128 -3.88 16.71 -10.07
C LEU A 128 -3.29 16.35 -11.42
N ARG A 129 -1.96 16.46 -11.54
CA ARG A 129 -1.26 16.10 -12.77
C ARG A 129 -1.39 14.61 -13.03
N LYS A 130 -1.51 14.21 -14.29
CA LYS A 130 -1.34 12.82 -14.70
C LYS A 130 -0.02 12.28 -14.15
N GLY A 131 -0.03 11.07 -13.59
CA GLY A 131 1.15 10.47 -12.99
C GLY A 131 1.39 10.86 -11.53
N THR A 132 0.54 11.69 -10.91
CA THR A 132 0.63 11.97 -9.47
C THR A 132 0.36 10.71 -8.66
N ARG A 133 1.20 10.49 -7.65
CA ARG A 133 1.10 9.39 -6.70
C ARG A 133 0.56 9.91 -5.39
N GLY A 134 -0.32 9.15 -4.75
CA GLY A 134 -0.86 9.49 -3.45
C GLY A 134 -1.04 8.30 -2.53
N CYS A 135 -1.27 8.60 -1.26
CA CYS A 135 -1.66 7.67 -0.23
C CYS A 135 -2.89 8.22 0.48
N VAL A 136 -3.90 7.38 0.67
CA VAL A 136 -5.12 7.73 1.38
C VAL A 136 -5.19 6.90 2.64
N ALA A 137 -5.26 7.53 3.81
CA ALA A 137 -5.48 6.85 5.08
C ALA A 137 -6.91 7.08 5.56
N TYR A 138 -7.56 6.05 6.09
CA TYR A 138 -8.93 6.12 6.60
C TYR A 138 -9.01 6.13 8.14
N ASP A 139 -7.86 6.24 8.81
CA ASP A 139 -7.75 6.48 10.25
C ASP A 139 -6.42 7.17 10.60
N ASP A 140 -6.34 7.73 11.80
CA ASP A 140 -5.18 8.50 12.27
C ASP A 140 -3.90 7.66 12.39
N LYS A 141 -4.02 6.36 12.68
CA LYS A 141 -2.85 5.47 12.82
C LYS A 141 -2.19 5.22 11.47
N ASN A 142 -3.01 5.06 10.43
CA ASN A 142 -2.56 4.85 9.07
C ASN A 142 -2.17 6.16 8.38
N ALA A 143 -2.62 7.31 8.90
CA ALA A 143 -2.20 8.64 8.44
C ALA A 143 -0.67 8.82 8.61
N GLU A 144 -0.11 8.41 9.74
CA GLU A 144 1.35 8.44 9.98
C GLU A 144 2.15 7.53 9.01
N ILE A 145 1.52 6.45 8.54
CA ILE A 145 2.09 5.57 7.52
C ILE A 145 2.11 6.30 6.18
N CYS A 146 0.98 6.88 5.76
CA CYS A 146 0.89 7.66 4.53
C CYS A 146 1.83 8.87 4.52
N GLU A 147 1.89 9.65 5.60
CA GLU A 147 2.81 10.79 5.74
C GLU A 147 4.27 10.37 5.51
N SER A 148 4.68 9.24 6.10
CA SER A 148 6.04 8.72 5.96
C SER A 148 6.39 8.18 4.56
N MET A 149 5.41 8.09 3.66
CA MET A 149 5.55 7.55 2.30
C MET A 149 5.28 8.58 1.22
N ALA A 150 4.24 9.41 1.39
CA ALA A 150 3.66 10.26 0.37
C ALA A 150 3.87 11.76 0.62
N GLY A 151 4.51 12.15 1.73
CA GLY A 151 4.81 13.54 2.04
C GLY A 151 3.68 14.25 2.78
N ASP A 152 3.36 15.47 2.39
CA ASP A 152 2.46 16.34 3.14
C ASP A 152 0.97 16.02 2.89
N LEU A 153 0.13 16.36 3.88
CA LEU A 153 -1.31 16.27 3.79
C LEU A 153 -1.83 17.25 2.73
N SER A 154 -2.44 16.71 1.67
CA SER A 154 -3.06 17.48 0.59
C SER A 154 -4.51 17.85 0.91
N GLY A 155 -5.20 17.09 1.77
CA GLY A 155 -6.58 17.38 2.14
C GLY A 155 -7.24 16.26 2.92
N THR A 156 -8.45 16.53 3.41
CA THR A 156 -9.25 15.57 4.18
C THR A 156 -10.68 15.58 3.67
N GLU A 157 -11.25 14.41 3.36
CA GLU A 157 -12.62 14.27 2.84
C GLU A 157 -13.28 13.03 3.44
N SER A 158 -14.50 13.17 3.96
CA SER A 158 -15.29 12.04 4.49
C SER A 158 -14.55 11.14 5.51
N GLY A 159 -13.66 11.72 6.31
CA GLY A 159 -12.84 10.98 7.29
C GLY A 159 -11.60 10.29 6.71
N ALA A 160 -11.29 10.50 5.43
CA ALA A 160 -10.07 10.05 4.79
C ALA A 160 -9.06 11.20 4.65
N TYR A 161 -7.79 10.91 4.92
CA TYR A 161 -6.65 11.81 4.80
C TYR A 161 -5.88 11.53 3.51
N TYR A 162 -5.71 12.53 2.67
CA TYR A 162 -5.07 12.41 1.36
C TYR A 162 -3.67 13.00 1.40
N TYR A 163 -2.68 12.20 1.05
CA TYR A 163 -1.28 12.58 0.96
C TYR A 163 -0.82 12.42 -0.47
N MET A 164 -0.07 13.39 -0.98
CA MET A 164 0.29 13.47 -2.40
C MET A 164 1.79 13.69 -2.55
N LEU A 165 2.43 12.85 -3.36
CA LEU A 165 3.81 13.02 -3.76
C LEU A 165 3.87 14.12 -4.83
N GLN A 166 4.52 15.24 -4.50
CA GLN A 166 4.84 16.32 -5.43
C GLN A 166 5.86 15.91 -6.50
#